data_AF-T1AQD4-F1
#
_entry.id   AF-T1AQD4-F1
#
_cell.length_a   1.000
_cell.length_b   1.000
_cell.length_c   1.000
_cell.angle_alpha   90.00
_cell.angle_beta   90.00
_cell.angle_gamma   90.00
#
_symmetry.space_group_name_H-M   'P 1'
#
loop_
_entity.id
_entity.type
_entity.pdbx_description
1 polymer ?
#
loop_
_entity_poly.entity_id
_entity_poly.type
_entity_poly.pdbx_seq_one_letter_code
_entity_poly.pdbx_strand_id
1 'polypeptide(L)'
;MFIHWGLYSIPGGVWDGKKVPGGGEWIMNNARISRRRYAMLAKRFDPVDFNASQWVEIARRAGMKYIVITTKHHDGFCMFNTQATGYNVVDDTPWHTDSMALLSKACRKQGIRFCTYYSIMDWHSPDQVGVDPAQHIYNPTHIKPGKNLDYLHYVERQTGELIRQYH
;
A
#
# COMPACT_ATOMS: atom_id res chain seq x y z
N MET A 1 8.78 -14.48 -0.86
CA MET A 1 7.91 -13.93 0.20
C MET A 1 6.96 -12.93 -0.41
N PHE A 2 5.70 -12.93 -0.02
CA PHE A 2 4.78 -11.84 -0.35
C PHE A 2 4.41 -11.12 0.95
N ILE A 3 4.45 -9.79 0.95
CA ILE A 3 4.13 -8.96 2.11
C ILE A 3 2.99 -8.00 1.75
N HIS A 4 1.90 -8.07 2.50
CA HIS A 4 0.89 -7.02 2.55
C HIS A 4 1.19 -6.16 3.78
N TRP A 5 1.48 -4.89 3.55
CA TRP A 5 1.69 -3.91 4.61
C TRP A 5 1.25 -2.52 4.16
N GLY A 6 0.59 -1.81 5.08
CA GLY A 6 -0.07 -0.52 4.84
C GLY A 6 -0.93 -0.11 6.02
N LEU A 7 -1.71 0.96 5.88
CA LEU A 7 -2.51 1.52 6.98
C LEU A 7 -3.50 0.52 7.58
N TYR A 8 -4.04 -0.40 6.79
CA TYR A 8 -4.92 -1.49 7.22
C TYR A 8 -4.32 -2.41 8.30
N SER A 9 -2.99 -2.40 8.44
CA SER A 9 -2.27 -3.16 9.46
C SER A 9 -2.49 -2.59 10.87
N ILE A 10 -2.84 -1.30 10.99
CA ILE A 10 -3.15 -0.65 12.28
C ILE A 10 -4.45 -1.20 12.88
N PRO A 11 -5.60 -1.19 12.17
CA PRO A 11 -6.83 -1.77 12.70
C PRO A 11 -6.85 -3.31 12.68
N GLY A 12 -6.09 -3.96 11.81
CA GLY A 12 -5.83 -5.41 11.87
C GLY A 12 -7.08 -6.30 11.90
N GLY A 13 -8.12 -5.99 11.11
CA GLY A 13 -9.38 -6.75 11.14
C GLY A 13 -10.48 -6.17 12.03
N VAL A 14 -10.20 -5.12 12.81
CA VAL A 14 -11.16 -4.55 13.76
C VAL A 14 -11.34 -3.06 13.50
N TRP A 15 -12.58 -2.63 13.30
CA TRP A 15 -12.92 -1.21 13.15
C TRP A 15 -14.03 -0.82 14.13
N ASP A 16 -13.87 0.30 14.84
CA ASP A 16 -14.81 0.79 15.86
C ASP A 16 -15.25 -0.32 16.86
N GLY A 17 -14.28 -1.14 17.31
CA GLY A 17 -14.50 -2.23 18.27
C GLY A 17 -15.17 -3.49 17.70
N LYS A 18 -15.44 -3.54 16.40
CA LYS A 18 -16.10 -4.67 15.74
C LYS A 18 -15.17 -5.39 14.79
N LYS A 19 -15.17 -6.73 14.85
CA LYS A 19 -14.50 -7.56 13.85
C LYS A 19 -15.18 -7.36 12.49
N VAL A 20 -14.39 -7.07 11.47
CA VAL A 20 -14.84 -6.86 10.10
C VAL A 20 -14.56 -8.14 9.30
N PRO A 21 -15.58 -8.85 8.79
CA PRO A 21 -15.35 -10.00 7.90
C PRO A 21 -14.53 -9.60 6.68
N GLY A 22 -13.44 -10.34 6.41
CA GLY A 22 -12.48 -9.98 5.36
C GLY A 22 -11.77 -8.64 5.62
N GLY A 23 -11.77 -8.13 6.86
CA GLY A 23 -11.24 -6.81 7.22
C GLY A 23 -9.72 -6.73 7.37
N GLY A 24 -8.95 -7.57 6.67
CA GLY A 24 -7.51 -7.35 6.56
C GLY A 24 -7.23 -6.11 5.73
N GLU A 25 -6.56 -6.30 4.60
CA GLU A 25 -6.26 -5.27 3.62
C GLU A 25 -7.50 -4.64 2.95
N TRP A 26 -8.68 -5.25 3.11
CA TRP A 26 -9.97 -4.76 2.59
C TRP A 26 -10.82 -3.99 3.62
N ILE A 27 -10.30 -3.70 4.82
CA ILE A 27 -11.10 -3.12 5.91
C ILE A 27 -11.77 -1.79 5.54
N MET A 28 -11.10 -0.93 4.77
CA MET A 28 -11.64 0.35 4.32
C MET A 28 -12.97 0.15 3.59
N ASN A 29 -13.00 -0.79 2.65
CA ASN A 29 -14.17 -1.12 1.86
C ASN A 29 -15.23 -1.84 2.70
N ASN A 30 -14.83 -2.91 3.40
CA ASN A 30 -15.78 -3.82 4.05
C ASN A 30 -16.47 -3.21 5.28
N ALA A 31 -15.80 -2.28 5.97
CA ALA A 31 -16.41 -1.50 7.05
C ALA A 31 -16.97 -0.15 6.59
N ARG A 32 -17.02 0.11 5.28
CA ARG A 32 -17.52 1.36 4.68
C ARG A 32 -16.90 2.62 5.31
N ILE A 33 -15.59 2.57 5.54
CA ILE A 33 -14.84 3.64 6.18
C ILE A 33 -14.64 4.77 5.17
N SER A 34 -15.13 5.97 5.50
CA SER A 34 -14.89 7.14 4.65
C SER A 34 -13.40 7.40 4.45
N ARG A 35 -13.01 7.89 3.26
CA ARG A 35 -11.61 8.29 2.94
C ARG A 35 -10.98 9.14 4.04
N ARG A 36 -11.68 10.17 4.49
CA ARG A 36 -11.20 11.08 5.56
C ARG A 36 -10.89 10.33 6.86
N ARG A 37 -11.81 9.48 7.33
CA ARG A 37 -11.59 8.70 8.57
C ARG A 37 -10.45 7.70 8.42
N TYR A 38 -10.34 7.05 7.27
CA TYR A 38 -9.28 6.07 7.02
C TYR A 38 -7.90 6.75 6.92
N ALA A 39 -7.79 7.88 6.22
CA ALA A 39 -6.54 8.63 6.08
C ALA A 39 -5.94 9.08 7.42
N MET A 40 -6.76 9.28 8.46
CA MET A 40 -6.28 9.58 9.82
C MET A 40 -5.38 8.48 10.41
N LEU A 41 -5.44 7.25 9.89
CA LEU A 41 -4.53 6.17 10.30
C LEU A 41 -3.07 6.51 10.01
N ALA A 42 -2.77 7.29 8.95
CA ALA A 42 -1.40 7.71 8.62
C ALA A 42 -0.74 8.47 9.78
N LYS A 43 -1.53 9.26 10.54
CA LYS A 43 -1.06 10.01 11.71
C LYS A 43 -0.66 9.15 12.90
N ARG A 44 -0.93 7.84 12.84
CA ARG A 44 -0.57 6.85 13.85
C ARG A 44 0.40 5.79 13.32
N PHE A 45 0.82 5.91 12.05
CA PHE A 45 1.69 4.93 11.42
C PHE A 45 3.14 5.24 11.80
N ASP A 46 3.65 4.56 12.82
CA ASP A 46 5.03 4.69 13.32
C ASP A 46 5.64 3.33 13.69
N PRO A 47 6.04 2.51 12.71
CA PRO A 47 6.55 1.16 12.94
C PRO A 47 8.02 1.19 13.40
N VAL A 48 8.24 1.55 14.66
CA VAL A 48 9.57 1.69 15.28
C VAL A 48 10.43 0.42 15.25
N ASP A 49 9.80 -0.75 15.21
CA ASP A 49 10.47 -2.05 15.16
C ASP A 49 10.78 -2.53 13.74
N PHE A 50 10.49 -1.73 12.71
CA PHE A 50 10.75 -2.10 11.33
C PHE A 50 12.26 -2.30 11.07
N ASN A 51 12.62 -3.49 10.57
CA ASN A 51 13.99 -3.81 10.19
C ASN A 51 14.03 -4.56 8.85
N ALA A 52 14.35 -3.83 7.79
CA ALA A 52 14.46 -4.38 6.44
C ALA A 52 15.48 -5.53 6.34
N SER A 53 16.63 -5.43 7.01
CA SER A 53 17.66 -6.48 6.98
C SER A 53 17.16 -7.77 7.61
N GLN A 54 16.43 -7.69 8.73
CA GLN A 54 15.84 -8.84 9.40
C GLN A 54 14.78 -9.51 8.53
N TRP A 55 13.90 -8.74 7.88
CA TRP A 55 12.88 -9.28 6.98
C TRP A 55 13.51 -10.03 5.80
N VAL A 56 14.54 -9.46 5.18
CA VAL A 56 15.27 -10.09 4.08
C VAL A 56 16.03 -11.34 4.55
N GLU A 57 16.60 -11.30 5.76
CA GLU A 57 17.29 -12.46 6.34
C GLU A 57 16.32 -13.63 6.55
N ILE A 58 15.12 -13.36 7.10
CA ILE A 58 14.06 -14.37 7.25
C ILE A 58 13.73 -15.01 5.90
N ALA A 59 13.54 -14.18 4.86
CA ALA A 59 13.28 -14.67 3.50
C ALA A 59 14.39 -15.60 2.99
N ARG A 60 15.64 -15.15 3.13
CA ARG A 60 16.83 -15.87 2.68
C ARG A 60 16.99 -17.19 3.42
N ARG A 61 16.83 -17.19 4.74
CA ARG A 61 16.92 -18.39 5.58
C ARG A 61 15.81 -19.40 5.29
N ALA A 62 14.63 -18.93 4.89
CA ALA A 62 13.55 -19.77 4.39
C ALA A 62 13.77 -20.29 2.95
N GLY A 63 14.92 -20.00 2.33
CA GLY A 63 15.26 -20.45 0.97
C GLY A 63 14.60 -19.63 -0.15
N MET A 64 13.86 -18.58 0.17
CA MET A 64 13.19 -17.73 -0.82
C MET A 64 14.22 -16.94 -1.64
N LYS A 65 13.90 -16.67 -2.91
CA LYS A 65 14.78 -15.95 -3.85
C LYS A 65 14.33 -14.54 -4.16
N TYR A 66 13.11 -14.19 -3.80
CA TYR A 66 12.53 -12.88 -4.03
C TYR A 66 11.52 -12.49 -2.95
N ILE A 67 11.33 -11.18 -2.80
CA ILE A 67 10.29 -10.56 -1.97
C ILE A 67 9.44 -9.69 -2.88
N VAL A 68 8.12 -9.89 -2.83
CA VAL A 68 7.12 -8.97 -3.39
C VAL A 68 6.44 -8.26 -2.22
N ILE A 69 6.33 -6.94 -2.28
CA ILE A 69 5.66 -6.16 -1.24
C ILE A 69 4.71 -5.11 -1.84
N THR A 70 3.60 -4.86 -1.18
CA THR A 70 2.63 -3.81 -1.54
C THR A 70 3.26 -2.42 -1.42
N THR A 71 3.58 -1.80 -2.56
CA THR A 71 4.00 -0.39 -2.62
C THR A 71 2.79 0.54 -2.61
N LYS A 72 1.66 0.09 -3.15
CA LYS A 72 0.33 0.68 -2.98
C LYS A 72 -0.72 -0.41 -3.04
N HIS A 73 -1.58 -0.50 -2.03
CA HIS A 73 -2.75 -1.38 -2.05
C HIS A 73 -4.00 -0.61 -2.52
N HIS A 74 -5.17 -1.25 -2.48
CA HIS A 74 -6.43 -0.64 -2.89
C HIS A 74 -6.82 0.60 -2.08
N ASP A 75 -6.35 0.72 -0.84
CA ASP A 75 -6.59 1.90 0.00
C ASP A 75 -5.88 3.17 -0.50
N GLY A 76 -5.03 3.05 -1.51
CA GLY A 76 -4.35 4.16 -2.18
C GLY A 76 -3.14 4.71 -1.42
N PHE A 77 -2.81 4.18 -0.24
CA PHE A 77 -1.68 4.67 0.55
C PHE A 77 -0.36 4.15 -0.01
N CYS A 78 0.56 5.06 -0.34
CA CYS A 78 1.85 4.71 -0.91
C CYS A 78 2.89 4.42 0.18
N MET A 79 3.43 3.20 0.19
CA MET A 79 4.48 2.76 1.13
C MET A 79 5.90 3.21 0.72
N PHE A 80 6.01 4.22 -0.15
CA PHE A 80 7.23 4.68 -0.81
C PHE A 80 7.16 6.19 -1.07
N ASN A 81 8.30 6.85 -1.28
CA ASN A 81 8.38 8.31 -1.48
C ASN A 81 7.98 8.73 -2.90
N THR A 82 6.68 8.90 -3.13
CA THR A 82 6.15 9.36 -4.43
C THR A 82 5.93 10.87 -4.46
N GLN A 83 6.23 11.51 -5.60
CA GLN A 83 5.91 12.92 -5.82
C GLN A 83 4.51 13.12 -6.42
N ALA A 84 3.77 12.04 -6.69
CA ALA A 84 2.44 12.10 -7.27
C ALA A 84 1.35 12.51 -6.26
N THR A 85 1.59 12.28 -4.96
CA THR A 85 0.64 12.57 -3.88
C THR A 85 1.37 12.67 -2.55
N GLY A 86 0.91 13.55 -1.66
CA GLY A 86 1.36 13.57 -0.26
C GLY A 86 0.79 12.42 0.58
N TYR A 87 -0.14 11.61 0.06
CA TYR A 87 -0.72 10.45 0.77
C TYR A 87 0.24 9.24 0.69
N ASN A 88 1.40 9.39 1.31
CA ASN A 88 2.46 8.39 1.31
C ASN A 88 3.15 8.30 2.68
N VAL A 89 3.91 7.23 2.88
CA VAL A 89 4.56 6.91 4.15
C VAL A 89 5.59 7.95 4.60
N VAL A 90 6.22 8.66 3.67
CA VAL A 90 7.24 9.67 3.98
C VAL A 90 6.60 11.00 4.35
N ASP A 91 5.56 11.43 3.66
CA ASP A 91 4.99 12.77 3.85
C ASP A 91 3.86 12.79 4.89
N ASP A 92 3.05 11.73 4.99
CA ASP A 92 1.79 11.76 5.76
C ASP A 92 1.86 11.10 7.14
N THR A 93 3.00 10.51 7.49
CA THR A 93 3.19 9.75 8.74
C THR A 93 4.27 10.35 9.62
N PRO A 94 4.20 10.17 10.95
CA PRO A 94 5.31 10.56 11.84
C PRO A 94 6.59 9.76 11.60
N TRP A 95 6.51 8.63 10.89
CA TRP A 95 7.66 7.76 10.63
C TRP A 95 8.63 8.34 9.59
N HIS A 96 8.14 9.13 8.64
CA HIS A 96 8.91 9.83 7.61
C HIS A 96 9.99 8.96 6.90
N THR A 97 9.74 7.67 6.74
CA THR A 97 10.75 6.70 6.30
C THR A 97 10.32 5.94 5.04
N ASP A 98 11.16 5.97 4.01
CA ASP A 98 10.95 5.20 2.79
C ASP A 98 11.32 3.72 2.99
N SER A 99 10.30 2.94 3.38
CA SER A 99 10.46 1.51 3.62
C SER A 99 10.86 0.69 2.39
N MET A 100 10.46 1.12 1.18
CA MET A 100 10.82 0.43 -0.06
C MET A 100 12.29 0.62 -0.40
N ALA A 101 12.83 1.82 -0.19
CA ALA A 101 14.27 2.08 -0.34
C ALA A 101 15.11 1.17 0.57
N LEU A 102 14.69 1.04 1.84
CA LEU A 102 15.37 0.22 2.83
C LEU A 102 15.31 -1.28 2.48
N LEU A 103 14.14 -1.79 2.09
CA LEU A 103 13.98 -3.18 1.67
C LEU A 103 14.72 -3.50 0.38
N SER A 104 14.63 -2.64 -0.63
CA SER A 104 15.37 -2.79 -1.89
C SER A 104 16.88 -2.88 -1.66
N LYS A 105 17.43 -1.99 -0.81
CA LYS A 105 18.85 -2.02 -0.42
C LYS A 105 19.23 -3.29 0.34
N ALA A 106 18.40 -3.74 1.28
CA ALA A 106 18.65 -4.97 2.04
C ALA A 106 18.58 -6.22 1.16
N CYS A 107 17.62 -6.28 0.23
CA CYS A 107 17.49 -7.33 -0.78
C CYS A 107 18.76 -7.44 -1.64
N ARG A 108 19.25 -6.32 -2.19
CA ARG A 108 20.50 -6.28 -2.95
C ARG A 108 21.69 -6.82 -2.16
N LYS A 109 21.84 -6.40 -0.89
CA LYS A 109 22.94 -6.84 -0.02
C LYS A 109 22.92 -8.35 0.26
N GLN A 110 21.74 -8.95 0.34
CA GLN A 110 21.59 -10.36 0.73
C GLN A 110 21.31 -11.30 -0.45
N GLY A 111 21.42 -10.80 -1.69
CA GLY A 111 21.20 -11.60 -2.89
C GLY A 111 19.75 -12.05 -3.09
N ILE A 112 18.79 -11.25 -2.61
CA ILE A 112 17.35 -11.49 -2.78
C ILE A 112 16.82 -10.50 -3.83
N ARG A 113 16.01 -10.98 -4.77
CA ARG A 113 15.36 -10.09 -5.75
C ARG A 113 14.23 -9.31 -5.07
N PHE A 114 14.29 -7.99 -5.15
CA PHE A 114 13.20 -7.11 -4.74
C PHE A 114 12.18 -7.00 -5.87
N CYS A 115 10.89 -7.05 -5.54
CA CYS A 115 9.76 -6.92 -6.46
C CYS A 115 8.67 -6.08 -5.81
N THR A 116 7.92 -5.34 -6.62
CA THR A 116 6.86 -4.44 -6.16
C THR A 116 5.49 -4.98 -6.58
N TYR A 117 4.51 -4.87 -5.68
CA TYR A 117 3.09 -4.96 -6.01
C TYR A 117 2.51 -3.55 -6.02
N TYR A 118 1.71 -3.23 -7.03
CA TYR A 118 1.02 -1.95 -7.13
C TYR A 118 -0.43 -2.17 -7.57
N SER A 119 -1.37 -1.54 -6.87
CA SER A 119 -2.78 -1.60 -7.26
C SER A 119 -3.22 -0.45 -8.15
N ILE A 120 -3.83 -0.80 -9.29
CA ILE A 120 -4.54 0.16 -10.16
C ILE A 120 -5.86 0.61 -9.51
N MET A 121 -6.50 -0.23 -8.70
CA MET A 121 -7.66 0.17 -7.90
C MET A 121 -7.22 1.11 -6.78
N ASP A 122 -7.97 2.18 -6.56
CA ASP A 122 -7.62 3.23 -5.61
C ASP A 122 -8.86 3.87 -4.97
N TRP A 123 -9.12 3.46 -3.73
CA TRP A 123 -10.25 3.94 -2.93
C TRP A 123 -10.04 5.35 -2.38
N HIS A 124 -8.82 5.89 -2.43
CA HIS A 124 -8.50 7.25 -2.02
C HIS A 124 -8.68 8.25 -3.17
N SER A 125 -8.34 7.85 -4.39
CA SER A 125 -8.36 8.70 -5.59
C SER A 125 -9.71 9.40 -5.83
N PRO A 126 -9.75 10.73 -6.02
CA PRO A 126 -10.97 11.44 -6.39
C PRO A 126 -11.49 11.04 -7.78
N ASP A 127 -10.66 10.43 -8.62
CA ASP A 127 -10.97 10.04 -9.98
C ASP A 127 -11.59 8.64 -10.07
N GLN A 128 -11.62 7.89 -8.96
CA GLN A 128 -12.28 6.60 -8.87
C GLN A 128 -13.47 6.63 -7.91
N VAL A 129 -14.44 5.75 -8.17
CA VAL A 129 -15.63 5.54 -7.36
C VAL A 129 -15.84 4.05 -7.11
N GLY A 130 -16.08 3.70 -5.85
CA GLY A 130 -16.47 2.35 -5.45
C GLY A 130 -17.98 2.14 -5.64
N VAL A 131 -18.37 0.92 -5.99
CA VAL A 131 -19.76 0.44 -5.93
C VAL A 131 -20.07 -0.09 -4.53
N ASP A 132 -21.35 -0.32 -4.22
CA ASP A 132 -21.74 -0.85 -2.92
C ASP A 132 -21.06 -2.22 -2.68
N PRO A 133 -20.29 -2.38 -1.58
CA PRO A 133 -19.68 -3.66 -1.21
C PRO A 133 -20.67 -4.83 -1.13
N ALA A 134 -21.95 -4.57 -0.88
CA ALA A 134 -23.02 -5.58 -0.85
C ALA A 134 -23.26 -6.27 -2.21
N GLN A 135 -22.75 -5.69 -3.32
CA GLN A 135 -22.90 -6.27 -4.65
C GLN A 135 -21.95 -7.46 -4.90
N HIS A 136 -21.00 -7.73 -4.00
CA HIS A 136 -20.06 -8.86 -4.09
C HIS A 136 -19.29 -8.95 -5.42
N ILE A 137 -18.97 -7.80 -6.02
CA ILE A 137 -18.21 -7.71 -7.28
C ILE A 137 -16.71 -7.80 -6.96
N TYR A 138 -16.00 -8.65 -7.71
CA TYR A 138 -14.55 -8.88 -7.53
C TYR A 138 -13.71 -7.58 -7.64
N ASN A 139 -14.07 -6.69 -8.56
CA ASN A 139 -13.45 -5.37 -8.70
C ASN A 139 -14.51 -4.28 -8.55
N PRO A 140 -14.78 -3.81 -7.31
CA PRO A 140 -15.89 -2.91 -7.04
C PRO A 140 -15.56 -1.44 -7.37
N THR A 141 -14.50 -1.14 -8.13
CA THR A 141 -14.08 0.25 -8.36
C THR A 141 -13.97 0.58 -9.85
N HIS A 142 -14.52 1.72 -10.22
CA HIS A 142 -14.49 2.25 -11.59
C HIS A 142 -13.86 3.64 -11.63
N ILE A 143 -13.16 3.93 -12.72
CA ILE A 143 -12.71 5.29 -13.02
C ILE A 143 -13.93 6.10 -13.44
N LYS A 144 -14.05 7.33 -12.92
CA LYS A 144 -15.15 8.24 -13.26
C LYS A 144 -15.12 8.59 -14.75
N PRO A 145 -16.29 8.80 -15.40
CA PRO A 145 -16.34 9.27 -16.78
C PRO A 145 -15.48 10.53 -16.97
N GLY A 146 -14.66 10.54 -18.04
CA GLY A 146 -13.74 11.63 -18.35
C GLY A 146 -12.43 11.65 -17.55
N LYS A 147 -12.21 10.73 -16.60
CA LYS A 147 -11.01 10.68 -15.75
C LYS A 147 -9.97 9.64 -16.13
N ASN A 148 -10.18 8.91 -17.22
CA ASN A 148 -9.29 7.82 -17.65
C ASN A 148 -7.84 8.29 -17.86
N LEU A 149 -7.63 9.38 -18.59
CA LEU A 149 -6.28 9.88 -18.87
C LEU A 149 -5.61 10.47 -17.62
N ASP A 150 -6.35 11.25 -16.81
CA ASP A 150 -5.86 11.79 -15.55
C ASP A 150 -5.34 10.69 -14.64
N TYR A 151 -6.14 9.63 -14.45
CA TYR A 151 -5.79 8.52 -13.59
C TYR A 151 -4.67 7.65 -14.19
N LEU A 152 -4.63 7.47 -15.51
CA LEU A 152 -3.54 6.78 -16.18
C LEU A 152 -2.20 7.50 -15.94
N HIS A 153 -2.15 8.83 -16.14
CA HIS A 153 -0.93 9.60 -15.88
C HIS A 153 -0.49 9.54 -14.41
N TYR A 154 -1.44 9.49 -13.47
CA TYR A 154 -1.16 9.28 -12.06
C TYR A 154 -0.49 7.92 -11.80
N VAL A 155 -1.03 6.84 -12.39
CA VAL A 155 -0.46 5.50 -12.31
C VAL A 155 0.92 5.42 -12.97
N GLU A 156 1.09 6.00 -14.16
CA GLU A 156 2.37 6.03 -14.88
C GLU A 156 3.46 6.76 -14.10
N ARG A 157 3.10 7.88 -13.44
CA ARG A 157 4.04 8.61 -12.59
C ARG A 157 4.53 7.75 -11.43
N GLN A 158 3.61 7.14 -10.69
CA GLN A 158 3.94 6.32 -9.53
C GLN A 158 4.72 5.06 -9.91
N THR A 159 4.27 4.34 -10.93
CA THR A 159 4.96 3.12 -11.39
C THR A 159 6.33 3.43 -12.00
N GLY A 160 6.46 4.54 -12.73
CA GLY A 160 7.75 5.03 -13.21
C GLY A 160 8.71 5.38 -12.08
N GLU A 161 8.22 6.00 -10.99
CA GLU A 161 9.01 6.27 -9.78
C GLU A 161 9.50 4.97 -9.13
N LEU A 162 8.63 3.96 -8.97
CA LEU A 162 9.00 2.66 -8.41
C LEU A 162 10.16 1.99 -9.18
N ILE A 163 10.10 2.04 -10.52
CA ILE A 163 11.15 1.47 -11.38
C ILE A 163 12.45 2.24 -11.20
N ARG A 164 12.42 3.59 -11.26
CA ARG A 164 13.62 4.42 -11.22
C ARG A 164 14.29 4.49 -9.86
N GLN A 165 13.53 4.40 -8.77
CA GLN A 165 14.06 4.60 -7.42
C GLN A 165 14.61 3.32 -6.78
N TYR A 166 14.07 2.14 -7.15
CA TYR A 166 14.32 0.92 -6.38
C TYR A 166 14.96 -0.23 -7.17
N HIS A 167 15.10 -0.10 -8.49
CA HIS A 167 15.73 -1.11 -9.36
C HIS A 167 16.93 -0.52 -10.08
#